data_AF-A0A961SY45-F1
#
_entry.id   AF-A0A961SY45-F1
#
_cell.length_a   1.000
_cell.length_b   1.000
_cell.length_c   1.000
_cell.angle_alpha   90.00
_cell.angle_beta   90.00
_cell.angle_gamma   90.00
#
_symmetry.space_group_name_H-M   'P 1'
#
loop_
_entity.id
_entity.type
_entity.pdbx_description
1 polymer ?
#
loop_
_entity_poly.entity_id
_entity_poly.type
_entity_poly.pdbx_seq_one_letter_code
_entity_poly.pdbx_strand_id
1 'polypeptide(L)'
;TWASKDGSEIDSGAILTTAANSAISSIHDRMPVVIKPQDLARWLDCKTQEPRDVEDLMQPVESSYFEAIPISDKVNKVANSGADIQKPVEPTNAREPERESRATKQDRPADHGQMKLF
;
A
#
# COMPACT_ATOMS: atom_id res chain seq x y z
N THR A 1 -0.37 11.53 -18.22
CA THR A 1 -0.12 10.51 -19.23
C THR A 1 1.36 10.38 -19.52
N TRP A 2 1.89 9.16 -19.40
CA TRP A 2 3.21 8.83 -19.91
C TRP A 2 3.06 8.29 -21.34
N ALA A 3 3.87 8.80 -22.27
CA ALA A 3 3.84 8.39 -23.67
C ALA A 3 5.07 7.53 -24.01
N SER A 4 4.82 6.34 -24.54
CA SER A 4 5.84 5.40 -24.99
C SER A 4 6.34 5.73 -26.40
N LYS A 5 7.50 5.19 -26.77
CA LYS A 5 8.08 5.35 -28.11
C LYS A 5 7.29 4.64 -29.22
N ASP A 6 6.49 3.63 -28.87
CA ASP A 6 5.62 2.92 -29.80
C ASP A 6 4.26 3.61 -30.01
N GLY A 7 4.06 4.78 -29.40
CA GLY A 7 2.82 5.55 -29.47
C GLY A 7 1.74 5.10 -28.47
N SER A 8 2.03 4.14 -27.59
CA SER A 8 1.13 3.81 -26.48
C SER A 8 1.16 4.86 -25.39
N GLU A 9 0.03 5.03 -24.71
CA GLU A 9 -0.15 5.98 -23.62
C GLU A 9 -0.57 5.23 -22.35
N ILE A 10 -0.02 5.65 -21.20
CA ILE A 10 -0.35 5.08 -19.90
C ILE A 10 -0.71 6.20 -18.93
N ASP A 11 -1.90 6.09 -18.36
CA ASP A 11 -2.28 6.83 -17.17
C ASP A 11 -2.04 5.97 -15.94
N SER A 12 -1.24 6.49 -15.02
CA SER A 12 -0.91 5.84 -13.77
C SER A 12 -1.08 6.82 -12.62
N GLY A 13 -1.26 6.30 -11.42
CA GLY A 13 -1.39 7.09 -10.21
C GLY A 13 -0.66 6.43 -9.05
N ALA A 14 -0.43 7.21 -8.00
CA ALA A 14 0.13 6.75 -6.75
C ALA A 14 -0.81 7.11 -5.60
N ILE A 15 -0.84 6.27 -4.57
CA ILE A 15 -1.53 6.56 -3.32
C ILE A 15 -0.54 7.28 -2.41
N LEU A 16 -0.91 8.48 -1.94
CA LEU A 16 -0.12 9.21 -0.95
C LEU A 16 -0.24 8.52 0.41
N THR A 17 0.88 8.45 1.13
CA THR A 17 0.96 7.84 2.46
C THR A 17 1.54 8.82 3.47
N THR A 18 1.16 8.63 4.73
CA THR A 18 1.62 9.37 5.90
C THR A 18 2.01 8.38 7.01
N ALA A 19 2.48 8.89 8.15
CA ALA A 19 2.75 8.06 9.32
C ALA A 19 1.43 7.45 9.86
N ALA A 20 1.49 6.23 10.37
CA ALA A 20 0.33 5.63 11.01
C ALA A 20 -0.06 6.38 12.29
N ASN A 21 -1.36 6.52 12.53
CA ASN A 21 -1.88 6.97 13.82
C ASN A 21 -1.82 5.85 14.87
N SER A 22 -2.23 6.13 16.11
CA SER A 22 -2.11 5.17 17.20
C SER A 22 -2.94 3.90 17.00
N ALA A 23 -4.06 3.96 16.26
CA ALA A 23 -4.89 2.80 15.99
C ALA A 23 -4.26 1.85 14.95
N ILE A 24 -3.52 2.39 13.97
CA ILE A 24 -2.92 1.60 12.88
C ILE A 24 -1.46 1.21 13.15
N SER A 25 -0.78 1.94 14.04
CA SER A 25 0.66 1.75 14.32
C SER A 25 1.05 0.33 14.77
N SER A 26 0.13 -0.45 15.33
CA SER A 26 0.35 -1.86 15.70
C SER A 26 0.34 -2.81 14.50
N ILE A 27 -0.24 -2.40 13.38
CA ILE A 27 -0.36 -3.17 12.13
C ILE A 27 0.74 -2.77 11.15
N HIS A 28 0.98 -1.46 10.99
CA HIS A 28 1.97 -0.93 10.05
C HIS A 28 2.40 0.50 10.44
N ASP A 29 3.61 0.92 10.06
CA ASP A 29 4.19 2.23 10.38
C ASP A 29 3.66 3.38 9.50
N ARG A 30 3.09 3.03 8.35
CA ARG A 30 2.49 3.93 7.34
C ARG A 30 1.00 3.67 7.17
N MET A 31 0.26 4.72 6.81
CA MET A 31 -1.15 4.64 6.42
C MET A 31 -1.44 5.56 5.20
N PRO A 32 -2.50 5.34 4.43
CA PRO A 32 -2.87 6.27 3.34
C PRO A 32 -3.29 7.63 3.89
N VAL A 33 -3.04 8.69 3.12
CA VAL A 33 -3.66 10.00 3.37
C VAL A 33 -5.16 9.88 3.08
N VAL A 34 -5.99 10.34 4.03
CA VAL A 34 -7.45 10.27 3.93
C VAL A 34 -7.99 11.68 3.71
N ILE A 35 -8.63 11.88 2.56
CA ILE A 35 -9.36 13.12 2.26
C ILE A 35 -10.79 12.98 2.75
N LYS A 36 -11.20 13.85 3.69
CA LYS A 36 -12.56 13.82 4.24
C LYS A 36 -13.57 14.37 3.22
N PRO A 37 -14.86 13.98 3.31
CA PRO A 37 -15.86 14.41 2.34
C PRO A 37 -15.97 15.93 2.17
N GLN A 38 -15.83 16.71 3.24
CA GLN A 38 -15.89 18.17 3.18
C GLN A 38 -14.70 18.81 2.43
N ASP A 39 -13.57 18.12 2.34
CA ASP A 39 -12.34 18.62 1.72
C ASP A 39 -12.18 18.12 0.27
N LEU A 40 -13.09 17.26 -0.22
CA LEU A 40 -12.96 16.63 -1.54
C LEU A 40 -12.93 17.63 -2.69
N ALA A 41 -13.77 18.67 -2.64
CA ALA A 41 -13.79 19.72 -3.67
C ALA A 41 -12.47 20.49 -3.70
N ARG A 42 -11.91 20.78 -2.52
CA ARG A 42 -10.61 21.42 -2.37
C ARG A 42 -9.50 20.50 -2.90
N TRP A 43 -9.53 19.21 -2.58
CA TRP A 43 -8.53 18.25 -3.04
C TRP A 43 -8.50 18.10 -4.58
N LEU A 44 -9.66 18.14 -5.23
CA LEU A 44 -9.78 17.91 -6.67
C LEU A 44 -9.65 19.18 -7.53
N ASP A 45 -9.57 20.37 -6.93
CA ASP A 45 -9.42 21.61 -7.70
C ASP A 45 -7.97 21.87 -8.11
N CYS A 46 -7.57 21.25 -9.22
CA CYS A 46 -6.26 21.45 -9.84
C CYS A 46 -6.16 22.74 -10.68
N LYS A 47 -7.21 23.58 -10.73
CA LYS A 47 -7.21 24.81 -11.55
C LYS A 47 -6.86 26.04 -10.73
N THR A 48 -7.38 26.11 -9.50
CA THR A 48 -7.23 27.30 -8.66
C THR A 48 -6.28 27.11 -7.48
N GLN A 49 -5.98 25.86 -7.11
CA GLN A 49 -5.09 25.56 -5.99
C GLN A 49 -3.75 24.98 -6.45
N GLU A 50 -2.72 25.33 -5.69
CA GLU A 50 -1.39 24.74 -5.77
C GLU A 50 -1.23 23.63 -4.71
N PRO A 51 -0.24 22.72 -4.86
CA PRO A 51 0.00 21.66 -3.88
C PRO A 51 0.18 22.15 -2.43
N ARG A 52 0.79 23.32 -2.24
CA ARG A 52 0.97 23.94 -0.91
C ARG A 52 -0.35 24.32 -0.25
N ASP A 53 -1.39 24.59 -1.05
CA ASP A 53 -2.69 25.01 -0.56
C ASP A 53 -3.52 23.84 -0.04
N VAL A 54 -3.03 22.59 -0.13
CA VAL A 54 -3.70 21.38 0.36
C VAL A 54 -2.79 20.50 1.24
N GLU A 55 -1.60 21.00 1.59
CA GLU A 55 -0.62 20.26 2.39
C GLU A 55 -1.16 19.90 3.79
N ASP A 56 -2.04 20.73 4.35
CA ASP A 56 -2.73 20.48 5.62
C ASP A 56 -3.63 19.23 5.60
N LEU A 57 -4.09 18.80 4.41
CA LEU A 57 -4.87 17.58 4.24
C LEU A 57 -3.99 16.32 4.30
N MET A 58 -2.66 16.45 4.20
CA MET A 58 -1.72 15.33 4.11
C MET A 58 -1.26 14.80 5.48
N GLN A 59 -2.17 14.77 6.44
CA GLN A 59 -1.92 14.35 7.82
C GLN A 59 -2.61 13.01 8.15
N PRO A 60 -2.14 12.27 9.17
CA PRO A 60 -2.85 11.10 9.65
C PRO A 60 -4.25 11.49 10.12
N VAL A 61 -5.25 10.70 9.75
CA VAL A 61 -6.62 10.89 10.23
C VAL A 61 -6.73 10.51 11.72
N GLU A 62 -7.79 10.96 12.38
CA GLU A 62 -8.07 10.64 13.78
C GLU A 62 -8.02 9.12 14.04
N SER A 63 -7.47 8.70 15.19
CA SER A 63 -7.33 7.27 15.52
C SER A 63 -8.66 6.52 15.58
N SER A 64 -9.79 7.22 15.77
CA SER A 64 -11.13 6.62 15.77
C SER A 64 -11.76 6.50 14.37
N TYR A 65 -11.07 6.95 13.31
CA TYR A 65 -11.65 6.99 11.97
C TYR A 65 -11.74 5.60 11.32
N PHE A 66 -10.79 4.72 11.64
CA PHE A 66 -10.76 3.36 11.14
C PHE A 66 -10.99 2.35 12.27
N GLU A 67 -11.64 1.25 11.90
CA GLU A 67 -11.67 0.02 12.68
C GLU A 67 -10.83 -1.03 11.95
N ALA A 68 -10.01 -1.78 12.70
CA ALA A 68 -9.23 -2.88 12.16
C ALA A 68 -9.92 -4.21 12.46
N ILE A 69 -10.35 -4.91 11.40
CA ILE A 69 -11.01 -6.20 11.50
C ILE A 69 -10.10 -7.28 10.89
N PRO A 70 -9.70 -8.30 11.65
CA PRO A 70 -8.86 -9.37 11.12
C PRO A 70 -9.59 -10.20 10.06
N ILE A 71 -8.89 -10.52 8.97
CA ILE A 71 -9.36 -11.36 7.86
C ILE A 71 -8.40 -12.53 7.62
N SER A 72 -8.83 -13.50 6.83
CA SER A 72 -8.01 -14.67 6.48
C SER A 72 -6.83 -14.33 5.57
N ASP A 73 -5.71 -15.05 5.73
CA ASP A 73 -4.53 -15.01 4.84
C ASP A 73 -4.82 -15.38 3.37
N LYS A 74 -6.04 -15.82 3.06
CA LYS A 74 -6.52 -15.97 1.68
C LYS A 74 -6.27 -14.72 0.83
N VAL A 75 -6.34 -13.52 1.42
CA VAL A 75 -6.10 -12.24 0.72
C VAL A 75 -4.68 -12.11 0.16
N ASN A 76 -3.70 -12.83 0.72
CA ASN A 76 -2.30 -12.77 0.29
C ASN A 76 -2.07 -13.37 -1.12
N LYS A 77 -3.02 -14.15 -1.64
CA LYS A 77 -2.96 -14.69 -3.01
C LYS A 77 -3.77 -13.80 -3.95
N VAL A 78 -3.08 -13.06 -4.82
CA VAL A 78 -3.68 -12.12 -5.79
C VAL A 78 -4.72 -12.72 -6.73
N ALA A 79 -4.69 -14.04 -6.95
CA ALA A 79 -5.70 -14.74 -7.75
C ALA A 79 -7.07 -14.85 -7.04
N ASN A 80 -7.12 -14.62 -5.72
CA ASN A 80 -8.35 -14.64 -4.95
C ASN A 80 -9.00 -13.25 -4.98
N SER A 81 -10.17 -13.15 -5.61
CA SER A 81 -10.94 -11.89 -5.73
C SER A 81 -12.40 -12.03 -5.27
N GLY A 82 -12.76 -13.19 -4.71
CA GLY A 82 -14.11 -13.43 -4.20
C GLY A 82 -14.41 -12.61 -2.95
N ALA A 83 -15.70 -12.32 -2.70
CA ALA A 83 -16.14 -11.57 -1.52
C ALA A 83 -15.74 -12.25 -0.19
N ASP A 84 -15.40 -13.54 -0.20
CA ASP A 84 -14.95 -14.27 0.98
C ASP A 84 -13.59 -13.80 1.52
N ILE A 85 -12.76 -13.12 0.70
CA ILE A 85 -11.45 -12.62 1.17
C ILE A 85 -11.57 -11.49 2.20
N GLN A 86 -12.73 -10.83 2.30
CA GLN A 86 -12.99 -9.76 3.26
C GLN A 86 -13.79 -10.25 4.48
N LYS A 87 -14.10 -11.55 4.57
CA LYS A 87 -14.86 -12.09 5.71
C LYS A 87 -14.02 -12.02 6.99
N PRO A 88 -14.58 -11.46 8.09
CA PRO A 88 -13.90 -11.45 9.38
C PRO A 88 -13.57 -12.86 9.86
N VAL A 89 -12.45 -12.99 10.58
CA VAL A 89 -12.05 -14.21 11.27
C VAL A 89 -11.68 -13.88 12.71
N GLU A 90 -11.68 -14.87 13.59
CA GLU A 90 -11.07 -14.69 14.91
C GLU A 90 -9.57 -14.44 14.74
N PRO A 91 -8.98 -13.43 15.42
CA PRO A 91 -7.55 -13.20 15.36
C PRO A 91 -6.85 -14.46 15.89
N THR A 92 -6.09 -15.11 15.02
CA THR A 92 -5.24 -16.21 15.46
C THR A 92 -4.17 -15.59 16.35
N ASN A 93 -4.18 -15.94 17.64
CA ASN A 93 -3.03 -15.74 18.52
C ASN A 93 -1.90 -16.68 18.05
N ALA A 94 -1.33 -16.41 16.88
CA ALA A 94 -0.19 -17.13 16.35
C ALA A 94 1.07 -16.56 17.00
N ARG A 95 1.75 -17.44 17.72
CA ARG A 95 3.07 -17.29 18.34
C ARG A 95 4.07 -16.66 17.36
N GLU A 96 5.14 -16.08 17.92
CA GLU A 96 6.36 -15.68 17.21
C GLU A 96 6.62 -16.60 16.02
N PRO A 97 6.89 -16.06 14.82
CA PRO A 97 7.15 -16.91 13.68
C PRO A 97 8.39 -17.76 14.01
N GLU A 98 8.19 -19.06 14.21
CA GLU A 98 9.24 -20.04 13.98
C GLU A 98 9.73 -19.73 12.57
N ARG A 99 10.94 -19.16 12.49
CA ARG A 99 11.66 -18.98 11.24
C ARG A 99 11.86 -20.38 10.69
N GLU A 100 10.94 -20.85 9.85
CA GLU A 100 11.18 -21.99 9.00
C GLU A 100 12.43 -21.65 8.19
N SER A 101 13.52 -22.29 8.56
CA SER A 101 14.80 -22.22 7.90
C SER A 101 14.56 -22.54 6.43
N ARG A 102 14.64 -21.52 5.57
CA ARG A 102 14.59 -21.72 4.13
C ARG A 102 15.82 -22.54 3.76
N ALA A 103 15.61 -23.84 3.57
CA ALA A 103 16.63 -24.78 3.18
C ALA A 103 17.38 -24.24 1.95
N THR A 104 18.70 -24.29 2.05
CA THR A 104 19.70 -23.88 1.07
C THR A 104 19.36 -24.45 -0.30
N LYS A 105 18.99 -23.60 -1.27
CA LYS A 105 19.03 -23.99 -2.69
C LYS A 105 20.46 -23.78 -3.18
N GLN A 106 21.10 -24.92 -3.47
CA GLN A 106 22.45 -25.12 -3.98
C GLN A 106 22.82 -24.20 -5.16
N ASP A 107 24.13 -23.92 -5.21
CA ASP A 107 24.90 -23.23 -6.25
C ASP A 107 24.34 -23.39 -7.68
N ARG A 108 24.17 -22.25 -8.36
CA ARG A 108 24.17 -22.17 -9.82
C ARG A 108 25.44 -21.44 -10.25
N PRO A 109 26.22 -21.97 -11.21
CA PRO A 109 27.51 -21.39 -11.58
C PRO A 109 27.31 -20.01 -12.24
N ALA A 110 28.29 -19.14 -12.01
CA ALA A 110 28.31 -17.76 -12.46
C ALA A 110 28.24 -17.65 -14.00
N ASP A 111 27.19 -17.01 -14.51
CA ASP A 111 27.11 -16.57 -15.90
C ASP A 111 27.67 -15.14 -15.99
N HIS A 112 28.89 -15.03 -16.51
CA HIS A 112 29.54 -13.76 -16.82
C HIS A 112 28.94 -13.20 -18.12
N GLY A 113 27.83 -12.47 -18.02
CA GLY A 113 27.18 -12.01 -19.24
C GLY A 113 26.01 -11.06 -19.12
N GLN A 114 26.01 -10.03 -18.26
CA GLN A 114 25.26 -8.82 -18.61
C GLN A 114 25.75 -7.55 -17.91
N MET A 115 25.92 -6.53 -18.74
CA MET A 115 26.57 -5.25 -18.48
C MET A 115 25.88 -4.41 -17.41
N LYS A 116 26.72 -3.69 -16.66
CA LYS A 116 26.39 -2.50 -15.88
C LYS A 116 25.52 -1.54 -16.70
N LEU A 117 24.39 -1.12 -16.15
CA LEU A 117 23.92 0.26 -16.17
C LEU A 117 22.80 0.37 -15.12
N PHE A 118 22.92 1.40 -14.27
CA PHE A 118 22.18 1.69 -13.03
C PHE A 118 22.72 1.00 -11.77
#